data_AF-A0A074JUV0-F1
#
_entry.id   AF-A0A074JUV0-F1
#
_cell.length_a   1.000
_cell.length_b   1.000
_cell.length_c   1.000
_cell.angle_alpha   90.00
_cell.angle_beta   90.00
_cell.angle_gamma   90.00
#
_symmetry.space_group_name_H-M   'P 1'
#
loop_
_entity.id
_entity.type
_entity.pdbx_description
1 polymer ?
#
loop_
_entity_poly.entity_id
_entity_poly.type
_entity_poly.pdbx_seq_one_letter_code
_entity_poly.pdbx_strand_id
1 'polypeptide(L)'
;MMRGVIISGGVLALAGCVGTGGQRVAKAPRALTPVVGYQAALNGQGALVVTRDGTPFGNDEGAAAKRAANAMCGGAVASSIDDTYRDGAWVFPKGCA
;
A
#
# COMPACT_ATOMS: atom_id res chain seq x y z
N MET A 1 44.03 18.79 38.08
CA MET A 1 43.47 19.87 38.92
C MET A 1 42.06 20.17 38.40
N MET A 2 41.08 20.35 39.30
CA MET A 2 39.60 20.48 39.11
C MET A 2 38.90 19.27 38.45
N ARG A 3 38.15 18.38 39.13
CA ARG A 3 36.96 18.48 40.02
C ARG A 3 35.65 18.86 39.31
N GLY A 4 34.73 17.88 39.30
CA GLY A 4 33.26 18.04 39.36
C GLY A 4 32.59 18.33 38.02
N VAL A 5 31.39 17.83 37.71
CA VAL A 5 30.24 17.57 38.58
C VAL A 5 29.32 16.52 37.95
N ILE A 6 28.82 15.59 38.76
CA ILE A 6 27.67 14.72 38.47
C ILE A 6 26.39 15.51 38.81
N ILE A 7 25.52 15.75 37.81
CA ILE A 7 24.10 16.12 37.96
C ILE A 7 23.38 15.22 36.95
N SER A 8 22.80 14.08 37.33
CA SER A 8 21.64 13.88 38.21
C SER A 8 20.36 14.52 37.67
N GLY A 9 19.42 13.67 37.23
CA GLY A 9 18.00 14.00 37.19
C GLY A 9 17.45 14.38 35.82
N GLY A 10 16.58 13.52 35.26
CA GLY A 10 15.68 13.94 34.19
C GLY A 10 15.24 12.85 33.21
N VAL A 11 14.89 11.65 33.68
CA VAL A 11 14.06 10.74 32.87
C VAL A 11 12.68 11.41 32.70
N LEU A 12 12.44 12.01 31.54
CA LEU A 12 11.09 12.32 31.06
C LEU A 12 10.76 11.35 29.94
N ALA A 13 10.41 10.13 30.35
CA ALA A 13 9.66 9.21 29.51
C ALA A 13 8.27 9.81 29.27
N LEU A 14 8.06 10.44 28.12
CA LEU A 14 6.73 10.78 27.62
C LEU A 14 6.05 9.49 27.16
N ALA A 15 5.53 8.75 28.15
CA ALA A 15 4.49 7.75 27.97
C ALA A 15 3.20 8.47 27.56
N GLY A 16 3.01 8.62 26.24
CA GLY A 16 1.80 9.15 25.63
C GLY A 16 1.04 8.07 24.86
N CYS A 17 0.64 6.99 25.51
CA CYS A 17 -0.37 6.09 24.95
C CYS A 17 -1.76 6.70 25.23
N VAL A 18 -2.19 7.64 24.40
CA VAL A 18 -3.59 8.11 24.42
C VAL A 18 -4.10 8.17 22.99
N GLY A 19 -5.07 7.30 22.70
CA GLY A 19 -5.70 7.24 21.39
C GLY A 19 -6.52 5.98 21.16
N THR A 20 -7.29 5.50 22.13
CA THR A 20 -8.45 4.64 21.84
C THR A 20 -9.55 5.51 21.22
N GLY A 21 -9.24 6.11 20.06
CA GLY A 21 -10.25 6.69 19.19
C GLY A 21 -11.10 5.55 18.68
N GLY A 22 -12.40 5.61 18.94
CA GLY A 22 -13.36 4.60 18.51
C GLY A 22 -13.10 4.21 17.06
N GLN A 23 -12.54 3.01 16.89
CA GLN A 23 -12.34 2.46 15.58
C GLN A 23 -13.75 2.20 15.06
N ARG A 24 -14.24 3.08 14.17
CA ARG A 24 -15.14 2.57 13.14
C ARG A 24 -14.45 1.31 12.64
N VAL A 25 -15.16 0.20 12.65
CA VAL A 25 -14.68 -1.05 12.05
C VAL A 25 -14.51 -0.74 10.56
N ALA A 26 -13.41 -0.09 10.21
CA ALA A 26 -12.96 0.07 8.86
C ALA A 26 -12.72 -1.37 8.46
N LYS A 27 -13.56 -1.87 7.56
CA LYS A 27 -13.34 -3.15 6.91
C LYS A 27 -11.87 -3.16 6.51
N ALA A 28 -11.08 -4.04 7.14
CA ALA A 28 -9.66 -4.10 6.87
C ALA A 28 -9.50 -4.19 5.34
N PRO A 29 -8.59 -3.41 4.73
CA PRO A 29 -8.34 -3.50 3.30
C PRO A 29 -8.12 -4.97 2.96
N ARG A 30 -8.76 -5.45 1.87
CA ARG A 30 -8.53 -6.80 1.38
C ARG A 30 -7.02 -6.99 1.25
N ALA A 31 -6.47 -8.01 1.91
CA ALA A 31 -5.06 -8.32 1.80
C ALA A 31 -4.76 -8.75 0.36
N LEU A 32 -3.76 -8.11 -0.26
CA LEU A 32 -3.26 -8.48 -1.59
C LEU A 32 -2.19 -9.55 -1.43
N THR A 33 -2.15 -10.50 -2.35
CA THR A 33 -1.10 -11.50 -2.46
C THR A 33 0.17 -10.83 -3.01
N PRO A 34 1.32 -10.95 -2.33
CA PRO A 34 2.59 -10.48 -2.88
C PRO A 34 2.95 -11.25 -4.15
N VAL A 35 3.36 -10.54 -5.20
CA VAL A 35 3.83 -11.13 -6.46
C VAL A 35 5.20 -10.57 -6.77
N VAL A 36 6.19 -11.45 -6.96
CA VAL A 36 7.57 -11.03 -7.26
C VAL A 36 7.61 -10.21 -8.55
N GLY A 37 8.32 -9.08 -8.53
CA GLY A 37 8.49 -8.21 -9.70
C GLY A 37 7.36 -7.19 -9.90
N TYR A 38 6.39 -7.13 -8.99
CA TYR A 38 5.26 -6.21 -9.09
C TYR A 38 4.85 -5.68 -7.71
N GLN A 39 4.36 -4.45 -7.68
CA GLN A 39 3.76 -3.85 -6.49
C GLN A 39 2.29 -3.54 -6.75
N ALA A 40 1.47 -3.60 -5.71
CA ALA A 40 0.12 -3.10 -5.79
C ALA A 40 -0.41 -2.54 -4.49
N ALA A 41 -1.35 -1.61 -4.63
CA ALA A 41 -2.07 -1.01 -3.54
C ALA A 41 -3.53 -0.78 -3.92
N LEU A 42 -4.41 -0.84 -2.92
CA LEU A 42 -5.78 -0.33 -3.03
C LEU A 42 -5.77 1.15 -2.65
N ASN A 43 -6.33 2.01 -3.50
CA ASN A 43 -6.50 3.42 -3.15
C ASN A 43 -7.75 3.64 -2.28
N GLY A 44 -8.03 4.89 -1.90
CA GLY A 44 -9.17 5.25 -1.03
C GLY A 44 -10.54 4.91 -1.63
N GLN A 45 -10.63 4.66 -2.93
CA GLN A 45 -11.84 4.26 -3.65
C GLN A 45 -11.93 2.74 -3.86
N GLY A 46 -10.94 1.97 -3.40
CA GLY A 46 -10.86 0.53 -3.61
C GLY A 46 -10.35 0.13 -5.00
N ALA A 47 -9.85 1.07 -5.80
CA ALA A 47 -9.20 0.74 -7.07
C ALA A 47 -7.85 0.06 -6.80
N LEU A 48 -7.55 -1.00 -7.56
CA LEU A 48 -6.25 -1.65 -7.52
C LEU A 48 -5.30 -0.93 -8.47
N VAL A 49 -4.21 -0.40 -7.94
CA VAL A 49 -3.12 0.19 -8.71
C VAL A 49 -1.97 -0.79 -8.75
N VAL A 50 -1.48 -1.14 -9.94
CA VAL A 50 -0.43 -2.14 -10.16
C VAL A 50 0.75 -1.50 -10.89
N THR A 51 1.95 -1.67 -10.34
CA THR A 51 3.22 -1.29 -10.97
C THR A 51 4.14 -2.50 -11.11
N ARG A 52 5.12 -2.39 -12.02
CA ARG A 52 6.17 -3.39 -12.22
C ARG A 52 7.46 -2.88 -11.60
N ASP A 53 8.20 -3.76 -10.94
CA ASP A 53 9.54 -3.46 -10.46
C ASP A 53 10.47 -3.23 -11.67
N GLY A 54 11.35 -2.24 -11.60
CA GLY A 54 12.24 -1.89 -12.72
C GLY A 54 11.56 -1.03 -13.77
N THR A 55 11.39 -1.54 -14.99
CA THR A 55 10.77 -0.77 -16.09
C THR A 55 9.27 -0.62 -15.86
N PRO A 56 8.73 0.62 -15.77
CA PRO A 56 7.30 0.85 -15.60
C PRO A 56 6.50 0.27 -16.76
N PHE A 57 5.21 0.02 -16.53
CA PHE A 57 4.34 -0.46 -17.60
C PHE A 57 4.23 0.57 -18.73
N GLY A 58 4.03 0.08 -19.95
CA GLY A 58 3.48 0.82 -21.07
C GLY A 58 1.94 0.85 -21.05
N ASN A 59 1.38 1.80 -21.79
CA ASN A 59 -0.07 1.90 -22.01
C ASN A 59 -0.63 0.78 -22.91
N ASP A 60 0.24 0.06 -23.62
CA ASP A 60 -0.03 -1.12 -24.43
C ASP A 60 0.06 -2.43 -23.62
N GLU A 61 0.61 -2.38 -22.40
CA GLU A 61 0.88 -3.56 -21.57
C GLU A 61 -0.28 -3.97 -20.63
N GLY A 62 -1.51 -3.52 -20.91
CA GLY A 62 -2.67 -3.78 -20.04
C GLY A 62 -2.94 -5.26 -19.79
N ALA A 63 -2.71 -6.11 -20.79
CA ALA A 63 -2.83 -7.56 -20.62
C ALA A 63 -1.80 -8.13 -19.63
N ALA A 64 -0.57 -7.62 -19.63
CA ALA A 64 0.46 -8.04 -18.68
C ALA A 64 0.14 -7.55 -17.26
N ALA A 65 -0.28 -6.30 -17.12
CA ALA A 65 -0.72 -5.74 -15.85
C ALA A 65 -1.92 -6.50 -15.27
N LYS A 66 -2.91 -6.84 -16.09
CA LYS A 66 -4.09 -7.62 -15.66
C LYS A 66 -3.71 -9.02 -15.14
N ARG A 67 -2.73 -9.68 -15.75
CA ARG A 67 -2.23 -10.97 -15.24
C ARG A 67 -1.60 -10.83 -13.84
N ALA A 68 -0.79 -9.80 -13.63
CA ALA A 68 -0.23 -9.51 -12.31
C ALA A 68 -1.32 -9.17 -11.29
N ALA A 69 -2.29 -8.33 -11.69
CA ALA A 69 -3.44 -7.96 -10.86
C ALA A 69 -4.27 -9.18 -10.41
N ASN A 70 -4.54 -10.13 -11.32
CA ASN A 70 -5.24 -11.37 -10.99
C ASN A 70 -4.50 -12.18 -9.91
N ALA A 71 -3.17 -12.33 -10.07
CA ALA A 71 -2.35 -13.02 -9.08
C ALA A 71 -2.37 -12.32 -7.72
N MET A 72 -2.29 -10.98 -7.70
CA MET A 72 -2.37 -10.18 -6.47
C MET A 72 -3.75 -10.24 -5.80
N CYS A 73 -4.82 -10.35 -6.57
CA CYS A 73 -6.16 -10.53 -6.02
C CYS A 73 -6.41 -11.94 -5.48
N GLY A 74 -5.47 -12.88 -5.67
CA GLY A 74 -5.65 -14.29 -5.34
C GLY A 74 -6.72 -14.98 -6.20
N GLY A 75 -6.97 -14.46 -7.40
CA GLY A 75 -8.07 -14.89 -8.25
C GLY A 75 -8.22 -13.97 -9.46
N ALA A 76 -9.22 -13.09 -9.42
CA ALA A 76 -9.51 -12.16 -10.50
C ALA A 76 -9.53 -10.71 -10.01
N VAL A 77 -8.95 -9.82 -10.82
CA VAL A 77 -9.24 -8.38 -10.74
C VAL A 77 -10.59 -8.13 -11.41
N ALA A 78 -11.39 -7.22 -10.85
CA ALA A 78 -12.66 -6.78 -11.42
C ALA A 78 -12.42 -5.81 -12.60
N SER A 79 -11.80 -6.32 -13.66
CA SER A 79 -11.46 -5.55 -14.85
C SER A 79 -12.72 -5.02 -15.56
N SER A 80 -12.68 -3.77 -16.02
CA SER A 80 -13.75 -3.14 -16.81
C SER A 80 -13.19 -2.33 -17.98
N ILE A 81 -14.10 -1.71 -18.75
CA ILE A 81 -13.73 -0.75 -19.80
C ILE A 81 -13.03 0.50 -19.25
N ASP A 82 -13.13 0.73 -17.93
CA ASP A 82 -12.53 1.89 -17.25
C ASP A 82 -11.10 1.62 -16.76
N ASP A 83 -10.58 0.40 -16.96
CA ASP A 83 -9.19 0.07 -16.67
C ASP A 83 -8.27 1.00 -17.46
N THR A 84 -7.33 1.63 -16.77
CA THR A 84 -6.57 2.73 -17.38
C THR A 84 -5.12 2.74 -16.96
N TYR A 85 -4.25 3.07 -17.91
CA TYR A 85 -2.85 3.36 -17.66
C TYR A 85 -2.68 4.80 -17.17
N ARG A 86 -1.92 4.98 -16.09
CA ARG A 86 -1.54 6.28 -15.51
C ARG A 86 -0.11 6.20 -14.99
N ASP A 87 0.77 7.02 -15.55
CA ASP A 87 2.11 7.30 -14.99
C ASP A 87 2.95 6.06 -14.61
N GLY A 88 3.01 5.06 -15.51
CA GLY A 88 3.78 3.83 -15.30
C GLY A 88 3.02 2.72 -14.57
N ALA A 89 1.77 2.98 -14.17
CA ALA A 89 0.90 2.06 -13.47
C ALA A 89 -0.35 1.73 -14.28
N TRP A 90 -0.91 0.56 -14.02
CA TRP A 90 -2.25 0.20 -14.45
C TRP A 90 -3.22 0.26 -13.27
N VAL A 91 -4.33 0.96 -13.47
CA VAL A 91 -5.37 1.19 -12.48
C VAL A 91 -6.60 0.39 -12.89
N PHE A 92 -7.09 -0.45 -11.99
CA PHE A 92 -8.32 -1.23 -12.12
C PHE A 92 -9.36 -0.66 -11.15
N PRO A 93 -10.27 0.22 -11.62
CA PRO A 93 -11.13 1.02 -10.73
C PRO A 93 -12.05 0.23 -9.81
N LYS A 94 -12.44 -0.98 -10.22
CA LYS A 94 -13.32 -1.85 -9.42
C LYS A 94 -12.56 -2.74 -8.43
N GLY A 95 -11.23 -2.69 -8.42
CA GLY A 95 -10.40 -3.47 -7.50
C GLY A 95 -10.41 -4.97 -7.78
N CYS A 96 -10.30 -5.78 -6.74
CA CYS A 96 -10.42 -7.24 -6.84
C CYS A 96 -11.90 -7.69 -6.86
N ALA A 97 -12.17 -8.79 -7.59
CA ALA A 97 -13.50 -9.41 -7.65
C ALA A 97 -13.92 -10.10 -6.33
#